data_AF-G0PBN5-F1
#
_entry.id   AF-G0PBN5-F1
#
_cell.length_a   1.000
_cell.length_b   1.000
_cell.length_c   1.000
_cell.angle_alpha   90.00
_cell.angle_beta   90.00
_cell.angle_gamma   90.00
#
_symmetry.space_group_name_H-M   'P 1'
#
loop_
_entity.id
_entity.type
_entity.pdbx_description
1 polymer ?
#
loop_
_entity_poly.entity_id
_entity_poly.type
_entity_poly.pdbx_seq_one_letter_code
_entity_poly.pdbx_strand_id
1 'polypeptide(L)'
;MARDVKKRGKPSYTNRRNRQKYLKKKDGKKKLSKSAVPLIKYNWDESKTPRENVRDMGIAFNPNEAVPIRETRKDIIDAVPIDGVSVGVPKPAKKMTGRKTNVKQAAHIVSNLEKQVQEEEEARANQGRKFRLFHRETELCVYMLARHGDDFQAMTRDPKNLWQYTPKQWAKKIRTHKESEMCKFLETA
;
A
#
# COMPACT_ATOMS: atom_id res chain seq x y z
N MET A 1 -7.49 -58.37 15.71
CA MET A 1 -6.12 -58.11 16.23
C MET A 1 -6.14 -56.80 17.01
N ALA A 2 -5.96 -56.87 18.34
CA ALA A 2 -5.94 -55.68 19.20
C ALA A 2 -4.65 -54.89 18.95
N ARG A 3 -4.76 -53.60 18.65
CA ARG A 3 -3.59 -52.71 18.54
C ARG A 3 -3.08 -52.42 19.95
N ASP A 4 -1.84 -52.83 20.20
CA ASP A 4 -1.15 -52.61 21.47
C ASP A 4 -1.09 -51.10 21.79
N VAL A 5 -1.73 -50.69 22.88
CA VAL A 5 -1.79 -49.29 23.31
C VAL A 5 -0.48 -48.99 24.01
N LYS A 6 0.44 -48.34 23.29
CA LYS A 6 1.76 -47.90 23.79
C LYS A 6 1.63 -47.26 25.18
N LYS A 7 2.01 -47.98 26.24
CA LYS A 7 2.06 -47.47 27.61
C LYS A 7 2.97 -46.24 27.61
N ARG A 8 2.37 -45.05 27.76
CA ARG A 8 3.10 -43.78 27.80
C ARG A 8 3.88 -43.74 29.11
N GLY A 9 5.20 -43.98 29.05
CA GLY A 9 6.10 -43.60 30.13
C GLY A 9 5.93 -42.11 30.49
N LYS A 10 6.25 -41.75 31.75
CA LYS A 10 6.13 -40.38 32.28
C LYS A 10 6.67 -39.38 31.25
N PRO A 11 5.92 -38.33 30.85
CA PRO A 11 6.36 -37.41 29.82
C PRO A 11 7.59 -36.64 30.29
N SER A 12 8.78 -37.06 29.84
CA SER A 12 10.00 -36.28 30.01
C SER A 12 9.92 -35.07 29.07
N TYR A 13 9.64 -33.90 29.63
CA TYR A 13 9.58 -32.65 28.89
C TYR A 13 11.01 -32.22 28.47
N THR A 14 11.46 -32.73 27.33
CA THR A 14 12.72 -32.31 26.72
C THR A 14 12.50 -31.07 25.87
N ASN A 15 12.56 -29.89 26.51
CA ASN A 15 12.29 -28.58 25.89
C ASN A 15 13.15 -28.29 24.62
N ARG A 16 14.36 -28.89 24.54
CA ARG A 16 15.33 -28.69 23.44
C ARG A 16 14.88 -29.23 22.08
N ARG A 17 14.25 -30.41 22.02
CA ARG A 17 13.76 -31.02 20.76
C ARG A 17 12.57 -30.24 20.19
N ASN A 18 11.68 -29.76 21.07
CA ASN A 18 10.54 -28.94 20.65
C ASN A 18 10.99 -27.56 20.14
N ARG A 19 12.01 -26.96 20.77
CA ARG A 19 12.60 -25.71 20.29
C ARG A 19 13.22 -25.83 18.90
N GLN A 20 14.00 -26.87 18.63
CA GLN A 20 14.57 -27.10 17.29
C GLN A 20 13.51 -27.30 16.21
N LYS A 21 12.44 -28.07 16.50
CA LYS A 21 11.31 -28.25 15.57
C LYS A 21 10.58 -26.93 15.31
N TYR A 22 10.35 -26.13 16.34
CA TYR A 22 9.73 -24.81 16.21
C TYR A 22 10.59 -23.87 15.35
N LEU A 23 11.91 -23.83 15.59
CA LEU A 23 12.84 -23.03 14.79
C LEU A 23 12.85 -23.44 13.32
N LYS A 24 12.91 -24.75 13.03
CA LYS A 24 12.81 -25.26 11.63
C LYS A 24 11.50 -24.86 10.96
N LYS A 25 10.36 -24.98 11.67
CA LYS A 25 9.06 -24.53 11.15
C LYS A 25 9.03 -23.01 10.92
N LYS A 26 9.63 -22.23 11.81
CA LYS A 26 9.75 -20.77 11.69
C LYS A 26 10.61 -20.41 10.47
N ASP A 27 11.73 -21.09 10.27
CA ASP A 27 12.64 -20.84 9.15
C ASP A 27 12.05 -21.26 7.80
N GLY A 28 11.32 -22.39 7.74
CA GLY A 28 10.57 -22.77 6.55
C GLY A 28 9.49 -21.75 6.19
N LYS A 29 8.76 -21.23 7.18
CA LYS A 29 7.72 -20.20 6.94
C LYS A 29 8.28 -18.85 6.47
N LYS A 30 9.52 -18.50 6.81
CA LYS A 30 10.16 -17.26 6.35
C LYS A 30 10.50 -17.27 4.86
N LYS A 31 10.60 -18.47 4.26
CA LYS A 31 11.01 -18.66 2.87
C LYS A 31 9.86 -18.61 1.88
N LEU A 32 8.61 -18.65 2.35
CA LEU A 32 7.41 -18.60 1.52
C LEU A 32 7.03 -17.15 1.22
N SER A 33 6.74 -16.85 -0.05
CA SER A 33 6.10 -15.57 -0.40
C SER A 33 4.64 -15.55 0.07
N LYS A 34 4.26 -14.46 0.74
CA LYS A 34 2.85 -14.12 1.04
C LYS A 34 2.38 -12.89 0.23
N SER A 35 3.05 -12.57 -0.88
CA SER A 35 2.70 -11.40 -1.69
C SER A 35 1.31 -11.55 -2.30
N ALA A 36 0.54 -10.46 -2.32
CA ALA A 36 -0.73 -10.39 -3.05
C ALA A 36 -0.50 -10.37 -4.57
N VAL A 37 0.62 -9.77 -5.01
CA VAL A 37 1.00 -9.68 -6.41
C VAL A 37 1.42 -11.07 -6.93
N PRO A 38 0.74 -11.62 -7.95
CA PRO A 38 1.05 -12.93 -8.49
C PRO A 38 2.45 -13.01 -9.08
N LEU A 39 2.89 -11.98 -9.81
CA LEU A 39 4.20 -11.94 -10.47
C LEU A 39 5.36 -12.13 -9.49
N ILE A 40 5.27 -11.51 -8.31
CA ILE A 40 6.26 -11.66 -7.24
C ILE A 40 6.21 -13.06 -6.64
N LYS A 41 5.01 -13.63 -6.50
CA LYS A 41 4.82 -14.97 -5.95
C LYS A 41 5.41 -16.05 -6.86
N TYR A 42 5.23 -15.94 -8.18
CA TYR A 42 5.75 -16.90 -9.16
C TYR A 42 7.28 -16.87 -9.28
N ASN A 43 7.89 -15.69 -9.18
CA ASN A 43 9.35 -15.54 -9.27
C ASN A 43 10.06 -15.78 -7.93
N TRP A 44 9.34 -16.17 -6.88
CA TRP A 44 9.90 -16.32 -5.54
C TRP A 44 10.64 -17.64 -5.37
N ASP A 45 11.92 -17.57 -5.05
CA ASP A 45 12.76 -18.74 -4.81
C ASP A 45 12.82 -19.09 -3.31
N GLU A 46 12.30 -20.25 -2.93
CA GLU A 46 12.28 -20.72 -1.53
C GLU A 46 13.68 -21.05 -0.97
N SER A 47 14.67 -21.24 -1.84
CA SER A 47 16.05 -21.51 -1.42
C SER A 47 16.72 -20.26 -0.84
N LYS A 48 16.35 -19.08 -1.35
CA LYS A 48 16.92 -17.77 -1.01
C LYS A 48 16.18 -17.10 0.14
N THR A 49 16.84 -16.09 0.72
CA THR A 49 16.20 -15.25 1.75
C THR A 49 15.24 -14.24 1.11
N PRO A 50 14.21 -13.76 1.84
CA PRO A 50 13.31 -12.74 1.30
C PRO A 50 14.01 -11.49 0.78
N ARG A 51 15.07 -11.06 1.47
CA ARG A 51 15.88 -9.90 1.08
C ARG A 51 16.63 -10.14 -0.23
N GLU A 52 17.11 -11.37 -0.46
CA GLU A 52 17.77 -11.76 -1.69
C GLU A 52 16.78 -11.85 -2.85
N ASN A 53 15.61 -12.45 -2.64
CA ASN A 53 14.57 -12.54 -3.67
C ASN A 53 14.13 -11.16 -4.15
N VAL A 54 13.78 -10.27 -3.22
CA VAL A 54 13.33 -8.91 -3.54
C VAL A 54 14.42 -8.16 -4.32
N ARG A 55 15.69 -8.31 -3.90
CA ARG A 55 16.85 -7.71 -4.58
C ARG A 55 17.09 -8.31 -5.98
N ASP A 56 16.93 -9.62 -6.14
CA ASP A 56 17.09 -10.31 -7.43
C ASP A 56 15.96 -9.95 -8.41
N MET A 57 14.78 -9.59 -7.91
CA MET A 57 13.68 -9.04 -8.70
C MET A 57 13.86 -7.55 -9.05
N GLY A 58 14.91 -6.88 -8.53
CA GLY A 58 15.14 -5.45 -8.75
C GLY A 58 14.33 -4.52 -7.86
N ILE A 59 13.68 -5.06 -6.83
CA ILE A 59 12.88 -4.30 -5.87
C ILE A 59 13.73 -3.99 -4.64
N ALA A 60 13.46 -2.85 -4.00
CA ALA A 60 14.12 -2.51 -2.74
C ALA A 60 13.45 -3.21 -1.55
N PHE A 61 14.23 -3.88 -0.71
CA PHE A 61 13.72 -4.47 0.54
C PHE A 61 13.49 -3.41 1.63
N ASN A 62 14.34 -2.38 1.67
CA ASN A 62 14.25 -1.25 2.60
C ASN A 62 14.08 0.04 1.77
N PRO A 63 13.04 0.86 2.00
CA PRO A 63 12.81 2.09 1.23
C PRO A 63 13.97 3.09 1.36
N ASN A 64 14.61 3.17 2.52
CA ASN A 64 15.75 4.08 2.73
C ASN A 64 17.01 3.64 1.97
N GLU A 65 17.11 2.35 1.60
CA GLU A 65 18.17 1.87 0.70
C GLU A 65 17.90 2.27 -0.75
N ALA A 66 16.62 2.40 -1.14
CA ALA A 66 16.22 2.80 -2.49
C ALA A 66 16.44 4.30 -2.73
N VAL A 67 16.08 5.12 -1.73
CA VAL A 67 16.19 6.58 -1.79
C VAL A 67 17.17 7.03 -0.72
N PRO A 68 18.48 7.08 -1.03
CA PRO A 68 19.46 7.55 -0.06
C PRO A 68 19.20 9.03 0.23
N ILE A 69 18.96 9.34 1.51
CA ILE A 69 18.95 10.73 1.97
C ILE A 69 20.35 11.29 1.71
N ARG A 70 20.42 12.38 0.94
CA ARG A 70 21.68 13.11 0.73
C ARG A 70 22.05 13.76 2.05
N GLU A 71 22.84 13.07 2.86
CA GLU A 71 23.47 13.69 4.02
C GLU A 71 24.45 14.74 3.48
N THR A 72 24.16 16.02 3.73
CA THR A 72 25.19 17.05 3.68
C THR A 72 26.20 16.63 4.74
N ARG A 73 27.32 16.05 4.31
CA ARG A 73 28.42 15.76 5.23
C ARG A 73 28.78 17.10 5.85
N LYS A 74 28.37 17.31 7.09
CA LYS A 74 29.05 18.28 7.92
C LYS A 74 30.39 17.61 8.14
N ASP A 75 31.43 18.17 7.53
CA ASP A 75 32.79 17.81 7.89
C ASP A 75 32.81 17.81 9.40
N ILE A 76 33.15 16.66 9.97
CA ILE A 76 33.33 16.51 11.40
C ILE A 76 34.29 17.64 11.73
N ILE A 77 33.81 18.68 12.43
CA ILE A 77 34.69 19.69 13.01
C ILE A 77 35.70 18.84 13.75
N ASP A 78 36.96 18.89 13.29
CA ASP A 78 38.01 18.01 13.77
C ASP A 78 37.87 17.93 15.28
N ALA A 79 37.76 16.72 15.81
CA ALA A 79 37.83 16.53 17.25
C ALA A 79 39.24 17.00 17.66
N VAL A 80 39.37 18.31 17.90
CA VAL A 80 40.57 18.88 18.50
C VAL A 80 40.67 18.15 19.84
N PRO A 81 41.74 17.38 20.06
CA PRO A 81 41.90 16.63 21.28
C PRO A 81 42.03 17.67 22.41
N ILE A 82 40.98 17.82 23.21
CA ILE A 82 41.10 18.46 24.51
C ILE A 82 41.73 17.40 25.40
N ASP A 83 43.00 17.62 25.75
CA ASP A 83 43.81 16.89 26.73
C ASP A 83 43.84 15.35 26.58
N GLY A 84 44.52 14.86 25.54
CA GLY A 84 45.16 13.54 25.56
C GLY A 84 44.28 12.29 25.44
N VAL A 85 42.95 12.42 25.33
CA VAL A 85 42.05 11.25 25.20
C VAL A 85 41.62 11.05 23.75
N SER A 86 42.30 10.15 23.04
CA SER A 86 41.89 9.71 21.70
C SER A 86 40.72 8.71 21.79
N VAL A 87 39.48 9.18 21.59
CA VAL A 87 38.32 8.29 21.40
C VAL A 87 38.37 7.74 19.98
N GLY A 88 38.66 6.45 19.84
CA GLY A 88 38.67 5.78 18.54
C GLY A 88 37.26 5.76 17.94
N VAL A 89 36.97 6.69 17.01
CA VAL A 89 35.71 6.65 16.26
C VAL A 89 35.73 5.40 15.37
N PRO A 90 34.79 4.45 15.55
CA PRO A 90 34.76 3.27 14.71
C PRO A 90 34.48 3.69 13.27
N LYS A 91 35.41 3.35 12.37
CA LYS A 91 35.24 3.56 10.92
C LYS A 91 33.91 2.94 10.48
N PRO A 92 33.08 3.66 9.69
CA PRO A 92 31.81 3.11 9.23
C PRO A 92 32.07 1.82 8.44
N ALA A 93 31.34 0.76 8.80
CA ALA A 93 31.51 -0.55 8.19
C ALA A 93 31.45 -0.44 6.65
N LYS A 94 32.47 -0.99 5.97
CA LYS A 94 32.49 -1.08 4.50
C LYS A 94 31.20 -1.77 4.03
N LYS A 95 30.40 -1.08 3.21
CA LYS A 95 29.25 -1.70 2.54
C LYS A 95 29.78 -2.90 1.75
N MET A 96 29.25 -4.10 2.01
CA MET A 96 29.62 -5.31 1.27
C MET A 96 29.19 -5.15 -0.19
N THR A 97 30.08 -4.62 -1.02
CA THR A 97 29.92 -4.48 -2.46
C THR A 97 30.29 -5.80 -3.12
N GLY A 98 29.37 -6.39 -3.89
CA GLY A 98 29.74 -7.43 -4.84
C GLY A 98 28.85 -8.66 -4.97
N ARG A 99 27.56 -8.60 -4.61
CA ARG A 99 26.65 -9.71 -5.01
C ARG A 99 26.10 -9.44 -6.40
N LYS A 100 26.43 -10.32 -7.36
CA LYS A 100 25.91 -10.31 -8.73
C LYS A 100 24.40 -10.56 -8.68
N THR A 101 23.60 -9.59 -9.10
CA THR A 101 22.16 -9.73 -9.28
C THR A 101 21.87 -10.09 -10.74
N ASN A 102 20.75 -10.79 -10.99
CA ASN A 102 20.31 -11.05 -12.36
C ASN A 102 19.60 -9.81 -12.92
N VAL A 103 20.38 -8.87 -13.46
CA VAL A 103 19.89 -7.55 -13.90
C VAL A 103 18.81 -7.67 -15.00
N LYS A 104 18.92 -8.65 -15.91
CA LYS A 104 17.96 -8.82 -17.00
C LYS A 104 16.58 -9.29 -16.51
N GLN A 105 16.56 -10.29 -15.64
CA GLN A 105 15.30 -10.78 -15.06
C GLN A 105 14.67 -9.71 -14.17
N ALA A 106 15.47 -9.01 -13.37
CA ALA A 106 15.01 -7.89 -12.56
C ALA A 106 14.32 -6.81 -13.41
N ALA A 107 14.98 -6.35 -14.49
CA ALA A 107 14.43 -5.33 -15.38
C ALA A 107 13.11 -5.77 -16.03
N HIS A 108 13.00 -7.03 -16.44
CA HIS A 108 11.76 -7.57 -17.01
C HIS A 108 10.62 -7.59 -15.99
N ILE A 109 10.90 -8.05 -14.76
CA ILE A 109 9.89 -8.10 -13.69
C ILE A 109 9.40 -6.69 -13.35
N VAL A 110 10.32 -5.73 -13.18
CA VAL A 110 9.97 -4.33 -12.89
C VAL A 110 9.14 -3.72 -14.00
N SER A 111 9.52 -3.90 -15.27
CA SER A 111 8.73 -3.39 -16.41
C SER A 111 7.30 -3.96 -16.44
N ASN A 112 7.12 -5.24 -16.11
CA ASN A 112 5.78 -5.84 -16.04
C ASN A 112 4.98 -5.30 -14.85
N LEU A 113 5.61 -5.04 -13.70
CA LEU A 113 4.94 -4.41 -12.55
C LEU A 113 4.50 -2.98 -12.86
N GLU A 114 5.36 -2.19 -13.50
CA GLU A 114 5.05 -0.82 -13.91
C GLU A 114 3.87 -0.80 -14.89
N LYS A 115 3.85 -1.73 -15.86
CA LYS A 115 2.70 -1.88 -16.77
C LYS A 115 1.41 -2.24 -16.05
N GLN A 116 1.44 -3.18 -15.11
CA GLN A 116 0.25 -3.54 -14.32
C GLN A 116 -0.29 -2.35 -13.54
N VAL A 117 0.58 -1.54 -12.93
CA VAL A 117 0.18 -0.32 -12.23
C VAL A 117 -0.44 0.68 -13.19
N GLN A 118 0.19 0.89 -14.35
CA GLN A 118 -0.31 1.81 -15.38
C GLN A 118 -1.71 1.40 -15.87
N GLU A 119 -1.91 0.13 -16.21
CA GLU A 119 -3.20 -0.41 -16.63
C GLU A 119 -4.27 -0.27 -15.53
N GLU A 120 -3.92 -0.53 -14.28
CA GLU A 120 -4.84 -0.34 -13.15
C GLU A 120 -5.20 1.14 -12.94
N GLU A 121 -4.24 2.06 -13.09
CA GLU A 121 -4.47 3.50 -12.98
C GLU A 121 -5.35 4.00 -14.12
N GLU A 122 -5.10 3.55 -15.34
CA GLU A 122 -5.94 3.84 -16.51
C GLU A 122 -7.36 3.29 -16.32
N ALA A 123 -7.50 2.06 -15.84
CA ALA A 123 -8.81 1.48 -15.53
C ALA A 123 -9.55 2.27 -14.43
N ARG A 124 -8.85 2.70 -13.37
CA ARG A 124 -9.43 3.54 -12.31
C ARG A 124 -9.81 4.92 -12.82
N ALA A 125 -9.01 5.52 -13.68
CA ALA A 125 -9.31 6.79 -14.32
C ALA A 125 -10.54 6.67 -15.24
N ASN A 126 -10.60 5.61 -16.04
CA ASN A 126 -11.71 5.32 -16.97
C ASN A 126 -13.03 5.00 -16.24
N GLN A 127 -12.98 4.35 -15.07
CA GLN A 127 -14.18 4.09 -14.27
C GLN A 127 -14.87 5.37 -13.77
N GLY A 128 -14.12 6.48 -13.66
CA GLY A 128 -14.61 7.75 -13.14
C GLY A 128 -15.08 7.68 -11.69
N ARG A 129 -15.24 8.85 -11.04
CA ARG A 129 -15.91 8.90 -9.72
C ARG A 129 -17.41 8.78 -9.93
N LYS A 130 -18.01 7.71 -9.40
CA LYS A 130 -19.47 7.58 -9.35
C LYS A 130 -20.01 8.44 -8.22
N PHE A 131 -20.48 9.63 -8.55
CA PHE A 131 -21.20 10.47 -7.61
C PHE A 131 -22.62 9.97 -7.43
N ARG A 132 -22.97 9.57 -6.20
CA ARG A 132 -24.32 9.15 -5.82
C ARG A 132 -24.81 10.08 -4.72
N LEU A 133 -25.87 10.83 -5.02
CA LEU A 133 -26.65 11.51 -4.00
C LEU A 133 -27.66 10.53 -3.39
N PHE A 134 -28.05 10.78 -2.15
CA PHE A 134 -29.15 10.03 -1.54
C PHE A 134 -30.46 10.33 -2.28
N HIS A 135 -31.39 9.37 -2.32
CA HIS A 135 -32.63 9.48 -3.09
C HIS A 135 -33.42 10.77 -2.80
N ARG A 136 -33.65 11.10 -1.53
CA ARG A 136 -34.34 12.34 -1.12
C ARG A 136 -33.59 13.61 -1.53
N GLU A 137 -32.26 13.57 -1.58
CA GLU A 137 -31.48 14.72 -2.04
C GLU A 137 -31.58 14.91 -3.55
N THR A 138 -31.65 13.81 -4.29
CA THR A 138 -31.91 13.80 -5.74
C THR A 138 -33.28 14.40 -6.05
N GLU A 139 -34.34 13.94 -5.39
CA GLU A 139 -35.70 14.49 -5.53
C GLU A 139 -35.74 15.98 -5.23
N LEU A 140 -35.05 16.39 -4.17
CA LEU A 140 -34.95 17.79 -3.80
C LEU A 140 -34.19 18.62 -4.85
N CYS A 141 -33.11 18.09 -5.43
CA CYS A 141 -32.39 18.76 -6.52
C CYS A 141 -33.25 18.90 -7.78
N VAL A 142 -33.97 17.84 -8.17
CA VAL A 142 -34.92 17.87 -9.30
C VAL A 142 -35.98 18.93 -9.07
N TYR A 143 -36.56 18.99 -7.87
CA TYR A 143 -37.55 19.99 -7.51
C TYR A 143 -36.99 21.42 -7.58
N MET A 144 -35.80 21.65 -7.04
CA MET A 144 -35.19 22.98 -7.03
C MET A 144 -34.82 23.44 -8.44
N LEU A 145 -34.28 22.54 -9.27
CA LEU A 145 -33.96 22.82 -10.68
C LEU A 145 -35.23 23.17 -11.48
N ALA A 146 -36.33 22.43 -11.27
CA ALA A 146 -37.58 22.69 -11.97
C ALA A 146 -38.22 24.06 -11.60
N ARG A 147 -38.01 24.54 -10.37
CA ARG A 147 -38.65 25.77 -9.87
C ARG A 147 -37.77 27.01 -10.00
N HIS A 148 -36.50 26.89 -9.70
CA HIS A 148 -35.56 28.02 -9.57
C HIS A 148 -34.42 27.97 -10.60
N GLY A 149 -34.33 26.92 -11.44
CA GLY A 149 -33.29 26.82 -12.47
C GLY A 149 -31.87 26.79 -11.88
N ASP A 150 -31.00 27.70 -12.30
CA ASP A 150 -29.64 27.85 -11.79
C ASP A 150 -29.51 28.97 -10.71
N ASP A 151 -30.62 29.56 -10.25
CA ASP A 151 -30.62 30.60 -9.22
C ASP A 151 -30.48 30.03 -7.79
N PHE A 152 -29.23 29.75 -7.39
CA PHE A 152 -28.94 29.13 -6.10
C PHE A 152 -29.36 29.98 -4.89
N GLN A 153 -29.43 31.31 -5.04
CA GLN A 153 -29.87 32.19 -3.96
C GLN A 153 -31.39 32.08 -3.74
N ALA A 154 -32.18 31.87 -4.79
CA ALA A 154 -33.62 31.61 -4.66
C ALA A 154 -33.88 30.25 -3.99
N MET A 155 -33.09 29.23 -4.32
CA MET A 155 -33.17 27.91 -3.67
C MET A 155 -32.92 27.93 -2.17
N THR A 156 -32.09 28.87 -1.68
CA THR A 156 -31.89 29.00 -0.23
C THR A 156 -33.15 29.43 0.51
N ARG A 157 -34.00 30.23 -0.14
CA ARG A 157 -35.23 30.80 0.44
C ARG A 157 -36.44 29.89 0.23
N ASP A 158 -36.29 28.79 -0.49
CA ASP A 158 -37.39 27.88 -0.77
C ASP A 158 -37.83 27.12 0.50
N PRO A 159 -39.13 26.96 0.76
CA PRO A 159 -39.63 26.26 1.94
C PRO A 159 -39.16 24.80 2.06
N LYS A 160 -38.86 24.11 0.94
CA LYS A 160 -38.35 22.73 0.96
C LYS A 160 -36.86 22.65 1.33
N ASN A 161 -36.16 23.78 1.45
CA ASN A 161 -34.80 23.82 1.98
C ASN A 161 -34.79 23.70 3.52
N LEU A 162 -35.27 22.57 4.05
CA LEU A 162 -35.42 22.34 5.50
C LEU A 162 -34.08 22.45 6.26
N TRP A 163 -32.98 22.04 5.61
CA TRP A 163 -31.64 22.03 6.21
C TRP A 163 -30.87 23.33 6.01
N GLN A 164 -31.53 24.38 5.50
CA GLN A 164 -30.94 25.70 5.35
C GLN A 164 -29.62 25.68 4.58
N TYR A 165 -29.58 24.92 3.48
CA TYR A 165 -28.39 24.85 2.63
C TYR A 165 -28.03 26.24 2.08
N THR A 166 -26.74 26.56 2.14
CA THR A 166 -26.15 27.78 1.58
C THR A 166 -26.10 27.72 0.05
N PRO A 167 -25.97 28.87 -0.65
CA PRO A 167 -25.95 28.87 -2.12
C PRO A 167 -24.82 28.02 -2.72
N LYS A 168 -23.63 28.03 -2.08
CA LYS A 168 -22.49 27.19 -2.51
C LYS A 168 -22.75 25.70 -2.31
N GLN A 169 -23.47 25.32 -1.26
CA GLN A 169 -23.86 23.92 -1.04
C GLN A 169 -24.88 23.45 -2.08
N TRP A 170 -25.84 24.31 -2.45
CA TRP A 170 -26.75 24.05 -3.57
C TRP A 170 -26.02 23.88 -4.88
N ALA A 171 -25.11 24.80 -5.22
CA ALA A 171 -24.29 24.68 -6.43
C ALA A 171 -23.51 23.36 -6.47
N LYS A 172 -22.92 22.96 -5.34
CA LYS A 172 -22.22 21.67 -5.22
C LYS A 172 -23.17 20.49 -5.39
N LYS A 173 -24.33 20.48 -4.72
CA LYS A 173 -25.31 19.39 -4.80
C LYS A 173 -25.87 19.25 -6.20
N ILE A 174 -26.21 20.35 -6.86
CA ILE A 174 -26.71 20.35 -8.24
C ILE A 174 -25.63 19.88 -9.20
N ARG A 175 -24.37 20.30 -9.04
CA ARG A 175 -23.26 19.76 -9.84
C ARG A 175 -23.14 18.25 -9.68
N THR A 176 -23.14 17.76 -8.45
CA THR A 176 -23.13 16.33 -8.15
C THR A 176 -24.34 15.59 -8.75
N HIS A 177 -25.52 16.22 -8.75
CA HIS A 177 -26.73 15.67 -9.35
C HIS A 177 -26.64 15.58 -10.87
N LYS A 178 -26.21 16.63 -11.56
CA LYS A 178 -25.97 16.67 -13.02
C LYS A 178 -24.91 15.63 -13.44
N GLU A 179 -23.88 15.42 -12.62
CA GLU A 179 -22.84 14.41 -12.86
C GLU A 179 -23.32 12.96 -12.61
N SER A 180 -24.40 12.77 -11.85
CA SER A 180 -24.91 11.46 -11.46
C SER A 180 -25.51 10.68 -12.64
N GLU A 181 -25.43 9.35 -12.57
CA GLU A 181 -25.93 8.43 -13.63
C GLU A 181 -27.44 8.64 -13.89
N MET A 182 -28.23 9.01 -12.87
CA MET A 182 -29.68 9.21 -13.00
C MET A 182 -30.07 10.42 -13.85
N CYS A 183 -29.35 11.54 -13.71
CA CYS A 183 -29.62 12.75 -14.49
C CYS A 183 -29.26 12.52 -15.97
N LYS A 184 -28.09 11.89 -16.21
CA LYS A 184 -27.65 11.52 -17.56
C LYS A 184 -28.64 10.59 -18.24
N PHE A 185 -29.19 9.60 -17.52
CA PHE A 185 -30.20 8.70 -18.07
C PHE A 185 -31.47 9.44 -18.52
N LEU A 186 -31.97 10.39 -17.72
CA LEU A 186 -33.14 11.21 -18.06
C LEU A 186 -32.89 12.15 -19.26
N GLU A 187 -31.67 12.62 -19.45
CA GLU A 187 -31.30 13.49 -20.59
C GLU A 187 -31.08 12.71 -21.90
N THR A 188 -30.71 11.42 -21.81
CA THR A 188 -30.48 10.56 -22.98
C THR A 188 -31.72 9.82 -23.49
N ALA A 189 -32.80 9.79 -22.70
CA ALA A 189 -34.07 9.14 -23.01
C ALA A 189 -35.04 10.12 -23.69
#